data_AF-A0A1G2LEG4-F1
#
_entry.id   AF-A0A1G2LEG4-F1
#
_cell.length_a   1.000
_cell.length_b   1.000
_cell.length_c   1.000
_cell.angle_alpha   90.00
_cell.angle_beta   90.00
_cell.angle_gamma   90.00
#
_symmetry.space_group_name_H-M   'P 1'
#
loop_
_entity.id
_entity.type
_entity.pdbx_description
1 polymer ?
#
loop_
_entity_poly.entity_id
_entity_poly.type
_entity_poly.pdbx_seq_one_letter_code
_entity_poly.pdbx_strand_id
1 'polypeptide(L)'
;MKNNATISKEYLRVLHKLFSRLNNSGINWVIIGSTGLALRGILVKPKDIDVQTDESGVYEIELIFKEYVEKKVIYSSTGKIRSYFGTLNIDGTKVEIMGDNQKIVDGKWETALDLNHYKEIVEFEGMKLPLLSLKCEYAEYIKLGRQEKAEMIKEFLRTQK
;
A
#
# COMPACT_ATOMS: atom_id res chain seq x y z
N MET A 1 16.51 -12.35 17.61
CA MET A 1 16.49 -11.14 16.75
C MET A 1 16.29 -11.62 15.32
N LYS A 2 15.05 -11.61 14.80
CA LYS A 2 14.77 -12.05 13.43
C LYS A 2 15.11 -10.87 12.50
N ASN A 3 15.88 -11.15 11.43
CA ASN A 3 16.36 -10.18 10.45
C ASN A 3 15.25 -9.24 9.97
N ASN A 4 15.28 -7.98 10.40
CA ASN A 4 14.34 -6.96 9.95
C ASN A 4 14.66 -6.61 8.51
N ALA A 5 13.68 -6.77 7.62
CA ALA A 5 13.71 -6.11 6.32
C ALA A 5 14.00 -4.62 6.55
N THR A 6 15.07 -4.11 5.94
CA THR A 6 15.58 -2.78 6.25
C THR A 6 14.75 -1.73 5.52
N ILE A 7 13.69 -1.26 6.17
CA ILE A 7 13.07 0.03 5.82
C ILE A 7 14.19 1.08 5.96
N SER A 8 14.50 1.78 4.87
CA SER A 8 15.57 2.78 4.90
C SER A 8 15.15 3.97 5.79
N LYS A 9 16.12 4.74 6.29
CA LYS A 9 15.83 5.96 7.06
C LYS A 9 14.99 6.96 6.27
N GLU A 10 15.14 6.98 4.94
CA GLU A 10 14.34 7.82 4.05
C GLU A 10 12.86 7.39 4.06
N TYR A 11 12.60 6.10 3.87
CA TYR A 11 11.24 5.55 3.90
C TYR A 11 10.61 5.73 5.28
N LEU A 12 11.38 5.52 6.35
CA LEU A 12 10.90 5.73 7.71
C LEU A 12 10.41 7.17 7.94
N ARG A 13 11.15 8.18 7.47
CA ARG A 13 10.73 9.59 7.55
C ARG A 13 9.42 9.84 6.80
N VAL A 14 9.27 9.25 5.62
CA VAL A 14 8.07 9.42 4.79
C VAL A 14 6.88 8.69 5.41
N LEU A 15 7.08 7.50 5.98
CA LEU A 15 6.06 6.79 6.75
C LEU A 15 5.59 7.61 7.96
N HIS A 16 6.50 8.26 8.69
CA HIS A 16 6.11 9.18 9.77
C HIS A 16 5.29 10.37 9.27
N LYS A 17 5.63 10.96 8.11
CA LYS A 17 4.82 12.03 7.50
C LYS A 17 3.44 11.54 7.09
N LEU A 18 3.35 10.39 6.43
CA LEU A 18 2.07 9.75 6.07
C LEU A 18 1.23 9.51 7.32
N PHE A 19 1.80 8.85 8.33
CA PHE A 19 1.12 8.57 9.59
C PHE A 19 0.66 9.86 10.28
N SER A 20 1.52 10.85 10.46
CA SER A 20 1.18 12.09 11.18
C SER A 20 0.03 12.89 10.55
N ARG A 21 -0.11 12.87 9.22
CA ARG A 21 -1.16 13.63 8.52
C ARG A 21 -2.42 12.84 8.22
N LEU A 22 -2.31 11.51 8.06
CA LEU A 22 -3.45 10.63 7.77
C LEU A 22 -4.04 10.00 9.03
N ASN A 23 -3.29 9.93 10.12
CA ASN A 23 -3.85 9.45 11.38
C ASN A 23 -4.90 10.46 11.89
N ASN A 24 -6.08 9.95 12.26
CA ASN A 24 -7.26 10.72 12.66
C ASN A 24 -7.89 11.60 11.56
N SER A 25 -7.52 11.47 10.28
CA SER A 25 -8.20 12.19 9.20
C SER A 25 -9.58 11.62 8.85
N GLY A 26 -9.89 10.40 9.32
CA GLY A 26 -11.10 9.66 8.94
C GLY A 26 -10.96 8.88 7.62
N ILE A 27 -9.87 9.09 6.88
CA ILE A 27 -9.63 8.43 5.58
C ILE A 27 -9.41 6.93 5.79
N ASN A 28 -10.09 6.12 4.97
CA ASN A 28 -9.87 4.69 4.92
C ASN A 28 -8.66 4.36 4.03
N TRP A 29 -7.46 4.31 4.59
CA TRP A 29 -6.23 4.00 3.85
C TRP A 29 -5.50 2.77 4.39
N VAL A 30 -4.72 2.12 3.54
CA VAL A 30 -3.78 1.05 3.88
C VAL A 30 -2.48 1.18 3.08
N ILE A 31 -1.38 0.73 3.68
CA ILE A 31 -0.12 0.49 2.97
C ILE A 31 -0.18 -0.91 2.37
N ILE A 32 0.18 -1.01 1.09
CA ILE A 32 0.29 -2.27 0.36
C ILE A 32 1.69 -2.42 -0.24
N GLY A 33 1.85 -3.46 -1.05
CA GLY A 33 3.01 -3.63 -1.89
C GLY A 33 4.25 -4.00 -1.08
N SER A 34 5.41 -3.75 -1.70
CA SER A 34 6.69 -4.13 -1.12
C SER A 34 6.97 -3.48 0.24
N THR A 35 6.49 -2.25 0.46
CA THR A 35 6.57 -1.56 1.76
C THR A 35 5.74 -2.27 2.82
N GLY A 36 4.47 -2.63 2.53
CA GLY A 36 3.62 -3.39 3.45
C GLY A 36 4.21 -4.74 3.86
N LEU A 37 4.83 -5.45 2.92
CA LEU A 37 5.53 -6.71 3.19
C LEU A 37 6.77 -6.50 4.09
N ALA A 38 7.60 -5.51 3.77
CA ALA A 38 8.81 -5.21 4.53
C ALA A 38 8.50 -4.79 5.97
N LEU A 39 7.45 -4.00 6.19
CA LEU A 39 6.97 -3.60 7.52
C LEU A 39 6.54 -4.79 8.39
N ARG A 40 6.17 -5.92 7.78
CA ARG A 40 5.86 -7.18 8.47
C ARG A 40 7.08 -8.09 8.67
N GLY A 41 8.27 -7.66 8.25
CA GLY A 41 9.50 -8.43 8.36
C GLY A 41 9.75 -9.43 7.23
N ILE A 42 8.99 -9.38 6.14
CA ILE A 42 9.30 -10.15 4.93
C ILE A 42 10.50 -9.50 4.26
N LEU A 43 11.55 -10.28 3.95
CA LEU A 43 12.80 -9.79 3.38
C LEU A 43 12.63 -9.34 1.92
N VAL A 44 12.09 -8.14 1.72
CA VAL A 44 11.93 -7.47 0.44
C VAL A 44 12.42 -6.03 0.56
N LYS A 45 13.06 -5.52 -0.49
CA LYS A 45 13.46 -4.11 -0.58
C LYS A 45 12.37 -3.30 -1.29
N PRO A 46 11.76 -2.31 -0.63
CA PRO A 46 10.83 -1.41 -1.29
C PRO A 46 11.46 -0.54 -2.37
N LYS A 47 10.66 -0.16 -3.36
CA LYS A 47 11.03 0.78 -4.44
C LYS A 47 10.22 2.07 -4.42
N ASP A 48 9.05 2.00 -3.81
CA ASP A 48 8.06 3.05 -3.58
C ASP A 48 7.21 2.67 -2.34
N ILE A 49 6.40 3.62 -1.89
CA ILE A 49 5.34 3.39 -0.90
C ILE A 49 4.00 3.40 -1.64
N ASP A 50 3.28 2.29 -1.59
CA ASP A 50 1.96 2.16 -2.19
C ASP A 50 0.88 2.38 -1.12
N VAL A 51 0.04 3.39 -1.30
CA VAL A 51 -1.10 3.69 -0.43
C VAL A 51 -2.39 3.46 -1.22
N GLN A 52 -3.22 2.56 -0.72
CA GLN A 52 -4.55 2.30 -1.27
C GLN A 52 -5.64 2.86 -0.35
N THR A 53 -6.68 3.43 -0.94
CA THR A 53 -7.84 4.01 -0.28
C THR A 53 -9.09 3.89 -1.18
N ASP A 54 -10.20 4.50 -0.79
CA ASP A 54 -11.40 4.63 -1.63
C ASP A 54 -11.32 5.88 -2.55
N GLU A 55 -12.30 6.03 -3.45
CA GLU A 55 -12.36 7.18 -4.37
C GLU A 55 -12.27 8.52 -3.64
N SER A 56 -13.07 8.74 -2.59
CA SER A 56 -13.03 10.00 -1.81
C SER A 56 -11.67 10.21 -1.14
N GLY A 57 -11.14 9.16 -0.52
CA GLY A 57 -9.92 9.20 0.25
C GLY A 57 -8.71 9.58 -0.59
N VAL A 58 -8.63 9.16 -1.86
CA VAL A 58 -7.46 9.50 -2.68
C VAL A 58 -7.41 10.99 -3.02
N TYR A 59 -8.55 11.64 -3.24
CA TYR A 59 -8.62 13.08 -3.46
C TYR A 59 -8.32 13.87 -2.17
N GLU A 60 -8.76 13.35 -1.02
CA GLU A 60 -8.41 13.95 0.28
C GLU A 60 -6.92 13.81 0.58
N ILE A 61 -6.30 12.65 0.31
CA ILE A 61 -4.85 12.46 0.42
C ILE A 61 -4.12 13.44 -0.50
N GLU A 62 -4.55 13.59 -1.75
CA GLU A 62 -3.96 14.59 -2.66
C GLU A 62 -3.99 16.00 -2.05
N LEU A 63 -5.11 16.39 -1.45
CA LEU A 63 -5.28 17.70 -0.83
C LEU A 63 -4.38 17.89 0.40
N ILE A 64 -4.30 16.88 1.28
CA ILE A 64 -3.47 16.89 2.49
C ILE A 64 -1.98 16.97 2.17
N PHE A 65 -1.57 16.42 1.03
CA PHE A 65 -0.18 16.38 0.56
C PHE A 65 0.02 17.24 -0.69
N LYS A 66 -0.79 18.29 -0.91
CA LYS A 66 -0.79 19.08 -2.14
C LYS A 66 0.58 19.63 -2.54
N GLU A 67 1.44 19.93 -1.55
CA GLU A 67 2.81 20.43 -1.78
C GLU A 67 3.78 19.36 -2.29
N TYR A 68 3.41 18.09 -2.16
CA TYR A 68 4.21 16.94 -2.60
C TYR A 68 3.66 16.28 -3.86
N VAL A 69 2.58 16.81 -4.45
CA VAL A 69 1.96 16.20 -5.63
C VAL A 69 2.91 16.30 -6.83
N GLU A 70 3.35 15.14 -7.31
CA GLU A 70 4.13 15.00 -8.54
C GLU A 70 3.21 14.71 -9.74
N LYS A 71 2.19 13.88 -9.54
CA LYS A 71 1.13 13.61 -10.52
C LYS A 71 -0.24 13.72 -9.85
N LYS A 72 -1.09 14.59 -10.40
CA LYS A 72 -2.48 14.76 -9.98
C LYS A 72 -3.28 13.45 -10.10
N VAL A 73 -4.17 13.24 -9.15
CA VAL A 73 -5.12 12.13 -9.12
C VAL A 73 -6.08 12.26 -10.28
N ILE A 74 -6.00 11.29 -11.19
CA ILE A 74 -6.90 11.15 -12.31
C ILE A 74 -7.37 9.71 -12.40
N TYR A 75 -8.57 9.49 -12.92
CA TYR A 75 -8.97 8.15 -13.29
C TYR A 75 -8.00 7.61 -14.35
N SER A 76 -7.47 6.42 -14.09
CA SER A 76 -6.53 5.73 -14.96
C SER A 76 -6.96 4.28 -15.11
N SER A 77 -6.84 3.75 -16.33
CA SER A 77 -7.10 2.35 -16.65
C SER A 77 -6.02 1.85 -17.58
N THR A 78 -5.17 0.96 -17.08
CA THR A 78 -4.02 0.41 -17.81
C THR A 78 -4.10 -1.11 -17.83
N GLY A 79 -4.41 -1.68 -18.99
CA GLY A 79 -4.39 -3.13 -19.23
C GLY A 79 -5.29 -3.92 -18.28
N LYS A 80 -4.75 -4.27 -17.10
CA LYS A 80 -5.38 -5.12 -16.08
C LYS A 80 -5.79 -4.39 -14.80
N ILE A 81 -5.49 -3.10 -14.64
CA ILE A 81 -5.76 -2.33 -13.42
C ILE A 81 -6.44 -1.01 -13.79
N ARG A 82 -7.43 -0.60 -12.99
CA ARG A 82 -7.98 0.75 -13.03
C ARG A 82 -8.17 1.30 -11.61
N SER A 83 -7.97 2.59 -11.46
CA SER A 83 -8.09 3.30 -10.19
C SER A 83 -8.13 4.81 -10.42
N TYR A 84 -8.47 5.55 -9.38
CA TYR A 84 -8.10 6.96 -9.27
C TYR A 84 -6.66 7.03 -8.79
N PHE A 85 -5.73 7.43 -9.66
CA PHE A 85 -4.30 7.27 -9.43
C PHE A 85 -3.57 8.60 -9.47
N GLY A 86 -2.73 8.84 -8.46
CA GLY A 86 -1.78 9.95 -8.40
C GLY A 86 -0.44 9.51 -7.81
N THR A 87 0.55 10.39 -7.88
CA THR A 87 1.85 10.18 -7.22
C THR A 87 2.27 11.41 -6.44
N LEU A 88 2.91 11.16 -5.30
CA LEU A 88 3.55 12.16 -4.47
C LEU A 88 5.06 11.91 -4.47
N ASN A 89 5.84 12.98 -4.36
CA ASN A 89 7.26 12.92 -4.08
C ASN A 89 7.52 13.58 -2.73
N ILE A 90 7.70 12.75 -1.69
CA ILE A 90 7.92 13.22 -0.31
C ILE A 90 9.38 12.97 0.04
N ASP A 91 10.16 14.05 0.19
CA ASP A 91 11.58 14.01 0.54
C ASP A 91 12.45 13.13 -0.39
N GLY A 92 12.08 13.02 -1.67
CA GLY A 92 12.78 12.18 -2.66
C GLY A 92 12.23 10.76 -2.80
N THR A 93 11.32 10.34 -1.91
CA THR A 93 10.65 9.04 -2.01
C THR A 93 9.33 9.18 -2.76
N LYS A 94 9.15 8.31 -3.76
CA LYS A 94 7.88 8.18 -4.48
C LYS A 94 6.82 7.47 -3.64
N VAL A 95 5.64 8.06 -3.56
CA VAL A 95 4.44 7.48 -2.96
C VAL A 95 3.36 7.39 -4.03
N GLU A 96 2.88 6.18 -4.33
CA GLU A 96 1.72 5.98 -5.20
C GLU A 96 0.44 5.99 -4.35
N ILE A 97 -0.56 6.77 -4.77
CA ILE A 97 -1.87 6.85 -4.10
C ILE A 97 -2.96 6.36 -5.06
N MET A 98 -3.77 5.42 -4.58
CA MET A 98 -4.78 4.71 -5.40
C MET A 98 -6.12 4.67 -4.69
N GLY A 99 -7.13 5.32 -5.27
CA GLY A 99 -8.53 5.20 -4.88
C GLY A 99 -9.26 4.17 -5.73
N ASP A 100 -10.12 3.35 -5.11
CA ASP A 100 -10.97 2.36 -5.80
C ASP A 100 -10.20 1.46 -6.78
N ASN A 101 -9.08 0.91 -6.29
CA ASN A 101 -8.23 0.03 -7.08
C ASN A 101 -8.96 -1.25 -7.46
N GLN A 102 -9.10 -1.49 -8.77
CA GLN A 102 -9.82 -2.61 -9.36
C GLN A 102 -8.95 -3.31 -10.39
N LYS A 103 -9.16 -4.62 -10.55
CA LYS A 103 -8.38 -5.47 -11.44
C LYS A 103 -9.28 -6.25 -12.38
N ILE A 104 -8.73 -6.64 -13.53
CA ILE A 104 -9.38 -7.62 -14.39
C ILE A 104 -9.03 -9.02 -13.91
N VAL A 105 -10.05 -9.79 -13.53
CA VAL A 105 -9.99 -11.21 -13.21
C VAL A 105 -10.96 -11.94 -14.14
N ASP A 106 -10.49 -12.97 -14.84
CA ASP A 106 -11.28 -13.76 -15.80
C ASP A 106 -12.06 -12.90 -16.81
N GLY A 107 -11.42 -11.82 -17.30
CA GLY A 107 -11.98 -10.92 -18.31
C GLY A 107 -13.01 -9.91 -17.79
N LYS A 108 -13.26 -9.84 -16.47
CA LYS A 108 -14.17 -8.88 -15.86
C LYS A 108 -13.47 -8.01 -14.82
N TRP A 109 -13.90 -6.76 -14.72
CA TRP A 109 -13.48 -5.89 -13.63
C TRP A 109 -14.11 -6.37 -12.32
N GLU A 110 -13.28 -6.64 -11.31
CA GLU A 110 -13.75 -6.87 -9.96
C GLU A 110 -14.17 -5.55 -9.30
N THR A 111 -14.98 -5.65 -8.24
CA THR A 111 -15.26 -4.52 -7.36
C THR A 111 -14.01 -4.15 -6.57
N ALA A 112 -13.89 -2.87 -6.19
CA ALA A 112 -12.80 -2.43 -5.32
C ALA A 112 -12.85 -3.21 -4.00
N LEU A 113 -11.68 -3.48 -3.42
CA LEU A 113 -11.56 -4.24 -2.19
C LEU A 113 -12.15 -3.45 -1.01
N ASP A 114 -12.95 -4.11 -0.16
CA ASP A 114 -13.34 -3.54 1.13
C ASP A 114 -12.13 -3.49 2.07
N LEU A 115 -11.47 -2.34 2.10
CA LEU A 115 -10.28 -2.13 2.93
C LEU A 115 -10.57 -2.29 4.42
N ASN A 116 -11.78 -1.96 4.91
CA ASN A 116 -12.06 -2.08 6.35
C ASN A 116 -12.12 -3.55 6.78
N HIS A 117 -12.57 -4.43 5.90
CA HIS A 117 -12.60 -5.87 6.17
C HIS A 117 -11.20 -6.50 6.24
N TYR A 118 -10.26 -6.05 5.40
CA TYR A 118 -8.94 -6.68 5.26
C TYR A 118 -7.78 -5.89 5.89
N LYS A 119 -8.04 -4.72 6.48
CA LYS A 119 -7.04 -3.88 7.14
C LYS A 119 -6.59 -4.50 8.46
N GLU A 120 -5.28 -4.53 8.66
CA GLU A 120 -4.63 -4.88 9.91
C GLU A 120 -3.78 -3.71 10.40
N ILE A 121 -3.78 -3.45 11.71
CA ILE A 121 -2.89 -2.45 12.30
C ILE A 121 -1.59 -3.12 12.71
N VAL A 122 -0.46 -2.61 12.20
CA VAL A 122 0.89 -3.08 12.51
C VAL A 122 1.64 -1.99 13.25
N GLU A 123 2.21 -2.32 14.40
CA GLU A 123 3.09 -1.41 15.14
C GLU A 123 4.52 -1.48 14.60
N PHE A 124 5.05 -0.34 14.17
CA PHE A 124 6.41 -0.23 13.63
C PHE A 124 7.02 1.11 14.04
N GLU A 125 8.14 1.10 14.75
CA GLU A 125 8.85 2.31 15.21
C GLU A 125 7.91 3.34 15.89
N GLY A 126 6.98 2.85 16.73
CA GLY A 126 6.01 3.68 17.45
C GLY A 126 4.81 4.18 16.63
N MET A 127 4.71 3.81 15.35
CA MET A 127 3.54 4.10 14.50
C MET A 127 2.57 2.91 14.47
N LYS A 128 1.27 3.20 14.50
CA LYS A 128 0.21 2.21 14.25
C LYS A 128 -0.21 2.32 12.79
N LEU A 129 0.48 1.61 11.91
CA LEU A 129 0.27 1.71 10.47
C LEU A 129 -0.84 0.76 10.01
N PRO A 130 -1.84 1.23 9.23
CA PRO A 130 -2.82 0.36 8.61
C PRO A 130 -2.22 -0.29 7.37
N LEU A 131 -2.16 -1.61 7.34
CA LEU A 131 -1.66 -2.40 6.21
C LEU A 131 -2.74 -3.36 5.73
N LEU A 132 -2.70 -3.73 4.46
CA LEU A 132 -3.56 -4.80 3.95
C LEU A 132 -3.13 -6.16 4.51
N SER A 133 -4.05 -7.00 4.96
CA SER A 133 -3.72 -8.33 5.51
C SER A 133 -2.90 -9.17 4.54
N LEU A 134 -1.92 -9.93 5.07
CA LEU A 134 -1.06 -10.78 4.22
C LEU A 134 -1.84 -11.79 3.38
N LYS A 135 -2.95 -12.34 3.92
CA LYS A 135 -3.81 -13.28 3.18
C LYS A 135 -4.48 -12.61 1.99
N CYS A 136 -4.98 -11.39 2.17
CA CYS A 136 -5.57 -10.63 1.08
C CYS A 136 -4.50 -10.22 0.07
N GLU A 137 -3.38 -9.68 0.54
CA GLU A 137 -2.27 -9.24 -0.31
C GLU A 137 -1.68 -10.40 -1.14
N TYR A 138 -1.60 -11.61 -0.58
CA TYR A 138 -1.29 -12.84 -1.32
C TYR A 138 -2.25 -13.06 -2.50
N ALA A 139 -3.56 -13.04 -2.26
CA ALA A 139 -4.56 -13.23 -3.31
C ALA A 139 -4.46 -12.14 -4.38
N GLU A 140 -4.23 -10.90 -3.97
CA GLU A 140 -4.05 -9.74 -4.85
C GLU A 140 -2.80 -9.88 -5.75
N TYR A 141 -1.71 -10.45 -5.24
CA TYR A 141 -0.51 -10.77 -6.03
C TYR A 141 -0.75 -11.93 -7.01
N ILE A 142 -1.49 -12.97 -6.61
CA ILE A 142 -1.86 -14.09 -7.49
C ILE A 142 -2.69 -13.59 -8.67
N LYS A 143 -3.73 -12.78 -8.43
CA LYS A 143 -4.56 -12.16 -9.50
C LYS A 143 -3.72 -11.36 -10.50
N LEU A 144 -2.70 -10.66 -10.02
CA LEU A 144 -1.80 -9.87 -10.85
C LEU A 144 -0.70 -10.70 -11.55
N GLY A 145 -0.64 -12.01 -11.33
CA GLY A 145 0.42 -12.88 -11.87
C GLY A 145 1.80 -12.64 -11.25
N ARG A 146 1.86 -11.98 -10.09
CA ARG A 146 3.11 -11.64 -9.38
C ARG A 146 3.50 -12.78 -8.43
N GLN A 147 3.74 -13.96 -9.00
CA GLN A 147 3.93 -15.22 -8.27
C GLN A 147 5.10 -15.17 -7.27
N GLU A 148 6.21 -14.51 -7.61
CA GLU A 148 7.36 -14.35 -6.71
C GLU A 148 6.94 -13.71 -5.37
N LYS A 149 6.18 -12.61 -5.40
CA LYS A 149 5.71 -11.92 -4.19
C LYS A 149 4.70 -12.75 -3.42
N ALA A 150 3.80 -13.44 -4.12
CA ALA A 150 2.87 -14.35 -3.49
C ALA A 150 3.59 -15.48 -2.73
N GLU A 151 4.64 -16.06 -3.31
CA GLU A 151 5.41 -17.13 -2.65
C GLU A 151 6.17 -16.61 -1.41
N MET A 152 6.73 -15.39 -1.47
CA MET A 152 7.36 -14.76 -0.29
C MET A 152 6.39 -14.66 0.89
N ILE A 153 5.14 -14.25 0.64
CA ILE A 153 4.10 -14.16 1.67
C ILE A 153 3.75 -15.55 2.21
N LYS A 154 3.56 -16.52 1.31
CA LYS A 154 3.20 -17.90 1.65
C LYS A 154 4.27 -18.56 2.54
N GLU A 155 5.54 -18.42 2.20
CA GLU A 155 6.64 -18.94 3.01
C GLU A 155 6.72 -18.23 4.37
N PHE A 156 6.58 -16.90 4.40
CA PHE A 156 6.56 -16.15 5.66
C PHE A 156 5.43 -16.64 6.59
N LEU A 157 4.21 -16.78 6.08
CA LEU A 157 3.06 -17.27 6.86
C LEU A 157 3.28 -18.70 7.40
N ARG A 158 4.06 -19.53 6.71
CA ARG A 158 4.40 -20.89 7.17
C ARG A 158 5.37 -20.88 8.36
N THR A 159 6.22 -19.86 8.47
CA THR A 159 7.17 -19.69 9.58
C THR A 159 6.58 -19.06 10.85
N GLN A 160 5.33 -18.59 10.78
CA GLN A 160 4.58 -17.99 11.90
C GLN A 160 3.63 -19.00 12.59
N LYS A 161 3.56 -20.24 12.09
CA LYS A 161 2.94 -21.37 12.77
C LYS A 161 3.95 -22.04 13.69
#